data_AF-A0A6I5ZSF1-F1
#
_entry.id   AF-A0A6I5ZSF1-F1
#
_cell.length_a   1.000
_cell.length_b   1.000
_cell.length_c   1.000
_cell.angle_alpha   90.00
_cell.angle_beta   90.00
_cell.angle_gamma   90.00
#
_symmetry.space_group_name_H-M   'P 1'
#
loop_
_entity.id
_entity.type
_entity.pdbx_description
1 polymer ?
#
loop_
_entity_poly.entity_id
_entity_poly.type
_entity_poly.pdbx_seq_one_letter_code
_entity_poly.pdbx_strand_id
1 'polypeptide(L)'
;MVYLDVLLAINLVMDYLILWTTARLGQLATTGWRLLAGAAVGAVYSLVILFPGGEWKQVLLVKILFSVIMVLVAFYPLNGRRFLQALVYFYLAAFAMGGAMLGAVYLADGEAATPVMGGTLVLVHNIRYTWLLVAVAAAGMLAVFGTGWLKKNFWQQVLRLPVIITFAGRQRALKALVDTGNSLRDPFTQRPVIIVEYSALKGLLPEEIIKHYSSQEEPDLESLIKSLASSPWATRLRLLPYHSLGQSHGMLLGLRPDEVIVITNERMIRIKDVMVGLYRERLSPEGNYRALLHPDLLQISMGL
;
A
#
# COMPACT_ATOMS: atom_id res chain seq x y z
N MET A 1 -11.56 37.16 -28.79
CA MET A 1 -12.50 36.73 -27.72
C MET A 1 -12.14 35.30 -27.36
N VAL A 2 -11.87 35.01 -26.09
CA VAL A 2 -11.70 33.63 -25.64
C VAL A 2 -13.09 33.01 -25.58
N TYR A 3 -13.29 31.91 -26.30
CA TYR A 3 -14.54 31.14 -26.27
C TYR A 3 -14.67 30.51 -24.88
N LEU A 4 -15.58 31.08 -24.06
CA LEU A 4 -15.80 30.70 -22.65
C LEU A 4 -16.13 29.21 -22.50
N ASP A 5 -16.93 28.71 -23.42
CA ASP A 5 -17.28 27.30 -23.62
C ASP A 5 -16.05 26.43 -23.86
N VAL A 6 -15.11 26.87 -24.70
CA VAL A 6 -13.85 26.13 -24.96
C VAL A 6 -12.96 26.12 -23.72
N LEU A 7 -12.85 27.25 -23.02
CA LEU A 7 -12.08 27.35 -21.77
C LEU A 7 -12.62 26.37 -20.71
N LEU A 8 -13.94 26.37 -20.50
CA LEU A 8 -14.60 25.49 -19.54
C LEU A 8 -14.44 24.02 -19.92
N ALA A 9 -14.62 23.67 -21.20
CA ALA A 9 -14.48 22.30 -21.67
C ALA A 9 -13.05 21.76 -21.48
N ILE A 10 -12.03 22.57 -21.79
CA ILE A 10 -10.62 22.20 -21.60
C ILE A 10 -10.32 21.96 -20.13
N ASN A 11 -10.71 22.88 -19.24
CA ASN A 11 -10.46 22.74 -17.81
C ASN A 11 -11.22 21.55 -17.23
N LEU A 12 -12.47 21.31 -17.66
CA LEU A 12 -13.25 20.15 -17.24
C LEU A 12 -12.54 18.82 -17.58
N VAL A 13 -12.00 18.69 -18.80
CA VAL A 13 -11.28 17.48 -19.22
C VAL A 13 -9.98 17.33 -18.43
N MET A 14 -9.20 18.41 -18.28
CA MET A 14 -7.94 18.39 -17.54
C MET A 14 -8.13 18.02 -16.07
N ASP A 15 -9.09 18.66 -15.40
CA ASP A 15 -9.40 18.40 -14.00
C ASP A 15 -9.96 16.99 -13.80
N TYR A 16 -10.74 16.49 -14.76
CA TYR A 16 -11.20 15.10 -14.75
C TYR A 16 -10.03 14.11 -14.85
N LEU A 17 -9.07 14.35 -15.75
CA LEU A 17 -7.88 13.50 -15.88
C LEU A 17 -7.01 13.55 -14.63
N ILE A 18 -6.80 14.73 -14.03
CA ILE A 18 -6.05 14.88 -12.77
C ILE A 18 -6.72 14.07 -11.67
N LEU A 19 -8.04 14.22 -11.48
CA LEU A 19 -8.79 13.46 -10.47
C LEU A 19 -8.79 11.96 -10.78
N TRP A 20 -8.91 11.56 -12.03
CA TRP A 20 -8.83 10.16 -12.44
C TRP A 20 -7.45 9.56 -12.13
N THR A 21 -6.36 10.26 -12.47
CA THR A 21 -4.99 9.82 -12.14
C THR A 21 -4.79 9.80 -10.62
N THR A 22 -5.33 10.77 -9.89
CA THR A 22 -5.33 10.78 -8.42
C THR A 22 -6.00 9.54 -7.85
N ALA A 23 -7.16 9.15 -8.39
CA ALA A 23 -7.90 7.97 -7.98
C ALA A 23 -7.08 6.69 -8.23
N ARG A 24 -6.42 6.61 -9.38
CA ARG A 24 -5.57 5.47 -9.75
C ARG A 24 -4.34 5.35 -8.87
N LEU A 25 -3.58 6.43 -8.69
CA LEU A 25 -2.39 6.47 -7.84
C LEU A 25 -2.71 6.17 -6.37
N GLY A 26 -3.79 6.76 -5.86
CA GLY A 26 -4.24 6.56 -4.48
C GLY A 26 -5.09 5.32 -4.23
N GLN A 27 -5.41 4.53 -5.28
CA GLN A 27 -6.34 3.40 -5.21
C GLN A 27 -7.65 3.76 -4.48
N LEU A 28 -8.17 4.96 -4.76
CA LEU A 28 -9.33 5.51 -4.08
C LEU A 28 -10.61 5.03 -4.75
N ALA A 29 -11.60 4.61 -3.95
CA ALA A 29 -12.92 4.27 -4.43
C ALA A 29 -13.66 5.54 -4.89
N THR A 30 -14.07 5.57 -6.15
CA THR A 30 -14.83 6.68 -6.73
C THR A 30 -15.67 6.20 -7.92
N THR A 31 -16.52 7.06 -8.45
CA THR A 31 -17.34 6.79 -9.64
C THR A 31 -17.10 7.90 -10.68
N GLY A 32 -17.36 7.62 -11.96
CA GLY A 32 -17.14 8.60 -13.04
C GLY A 32 -17.90 9.92 -12.81
N TRP A 33 -19.13 9.86 -12.30
CA TRP A 33 -19.92 11.08 -12.03
C TRP A 33 -19.34 11.94 -10.91
N ARG A 34 -18.75 11.31 -9.87
CA ARG A 34 -18.10 12.04 -8.78
C ARG A 34 -16.83 12.74 -9.24
N LEU A 35 -16.06 12.08 -10.12
CA LEU A 35 -14.92 12.70 -10.78
C LEU A 35 -15.36 13.88 -11.65
N LEU A 36 -16.44 13.72 -12.42
CA LEU A 36 -17.00 14.79 -13.24
C LEU A 36 -17.49 15.98 -12.40
N ALA A 37 -18.17 15.72 -11.28
CA ALA A 37 -18.61 16.76 -10.36
C ALA A 37 -17.43 17.52 -9.74
N GLY A 38 -16.37 16.81 -9.31
CA GLY A 38 -15.13 17.43 -8.86
C GLY A 38 -14.48 18.25 -9.98
N ALA A 39 -14.41 17.73 -11.19
CA ALA A 39 -13.84 18.43 -12.34
C ALA A 39 -14.63 19.70 -12.70
N ALA A 40 -15.96 19.67 -12.56
CA ALA A 40 -16.80 20.85 -12.80
C ALA A 40 -16.48 21.99 -11.81
N VAL A 41 -16.16 21.66 -10.56
CA VAL A 41 -15.71 22.66 -9.56
C VAL A 41 -14.39 23.32 -10.01
N GLY A 42 -13.44 22.55 -10.53
CA GLY A 42 -12.18 23.07 -11.07
C GLY A 42 -12.38 23.90 -12.34
N ALA A 43 -13.27 23.46 -13.24
CA ALA A 43 -13.63 24.22 -14.43
C ALA A 43 -14.23 25.60 -14.08
N VAL A 44 -15.07 25.67 -13.04
CA VAL A 44 -15.61 26.96 -12.54
C VAL A 44 -14.49 27.85 -11.99
N TYR A 45 -13.48 27.30 -11.32
CA TYR A 45 -12.31 28.07 -10.87
C TYR A 45 -11.55 28.72 -12.04
N SER A 46 -11.52 28.10 -13.23
CA SER A 46 -10.86 28.71 -14.40
C SER A 46 -11.43 30.08 -14.78
N LEU A 47 -12.68 30.38 -14.41
CA LEU A 47 -13.33 31.67 -14.65
C LEU A 47 -12.74 32.81 -13.82
N VAL A 48 -11.96 32.52 -12.78
CA VAL A 48 -11.21 33.52 -11.99
C VAL A 48 -10.28 34.35 -12.88
N ILE A 49 -9.81 33.82 -14.02
CA ILE A 49 -8.99 34.56 -14.99
C ILE A 49 -9.71 35.77 -15.61
N LEU A 50 -11.04 35.79 -15.59
CA LEU A 50 -11.85 36.88 -16.14
C LEU A 50 -11.96 38.08 -15.19
N PHE A 51 -11.49 37.96 -13.95
CA PHE A 51 -11.52 39.01 -12.93
C PHE A 51 -10.14 39.68 -12.80
N PRO A 52 -9.92 40.87 -13.39
CA PRO A 52 -8.68 41.61 -13.21
C PRO A 52 -8.58 42.18 -11.78
N GLY A 53 -7.44 42.00 -11.09
CA GLY A 53 -7.13 42.69 -9.82
C GLY A 53 -6.85 41.82 -8.59
N GLY A 54 -6.71 40.49 -8.71
CA GLY A 54 -6.36 39.63 -7.57
C GLY A 54 -4.87 39.71 -7.20
N GLU A 55 -4.56 39.93 -5.92
CA GLU A 55 -3.18 39.75 -5.43
C GLU A 55 -2.76 38.28 -5.52
N TRP A 56 -1.48 38.01 -5.80
CA TRP A 56 -0.96 36.64 -5.98
C TRP A 56 -1.29 35.68 -4.82
N LYS A 57 -1.35 36.20 -3.59
CA LYS A 57 -1.71 35.43 -2.39
C LYS A 57 -3.17 34.99 -2.40
N GLN A 58 -4.08 35.86 -2.85
CA GLN A 58 -5.51 35.57 -2.93
C GLN A 58 -5.77 34.49 -4.00
N VAL A 59 -5.10 34.60 -5.16
CA VAL A 59 -5.20 33.59 -6.23
C VAL A 59 -4.72 32.23 -5.74
N LEU A 60 -3.59 32.18 -5.00
CA LEU A 60 -3.07 30.92 -4.45
C LEU A 60 -4.03 30.30 -3.41
N LEU A 61 -4.58 31.10 -2.50
CA LEU A 61 -5.52 30.62 -1.48
C LEU A 61 -6.80 30.06 -2.10
N VAL A 62 -7.36 30.76 -3.08
CA VAL A 62 -8.54 30.31 -3.82
C VAL A 62 -8.23 29.00 -4.55
N LYS A 63 -7.06 28.89 -5.20
CA LYS A 63 -6.64 27.64 -5.86
C LYS A 63 -6.57 26.45 -4.90
N ILE A 64 -6.01 26.66 -3.71
CA ILE A 64 -5.93 25.61 -2.67
C ILE A 64 -7.34 25.24 -2.18
N LEU A 65 -8.21 26.22 -1.98
CA LEU A 65 -9.58 25.97 -1.55
C LEU A 65 -10.35 25.14 -2.57
N PHE A 66 -10.28 25.50 -3.85
CA PHE A 66 -10.96 24.76 -4.91
C PHE A 66 -10.42 23.34 -5.05
N SER A 67 -9.10 23.11 -4.98
CA SER A 67 -8.55 21.75 -5.03
C SER A 67 -9.01 20.88 -3.86
N VAL A 68 -9.14 21.45 -2.66
CA VAL A 68 -9.72 20.77 -1.48
C VAL A 68 -11.16 20.36 -1.75
N ILE A 69 -11.99 21.26 -2.30
CA ILE A 69 -13.39 20.98 -2.63
C ILE A 69 -13.48 19.90 -3.72
N MET A 70 -12.66 19.97 -4.77
CA MET A 70 -12.61 18.96 -5.83
C MET A 70 -12.33 17.56 -5.28
N VAL A 71 -11.32 17.43 -4.41
CA VAL A 71 -10.95 16.15 -3.78
C VAL A 71 -12.04 15.66 -2.84
N LEU A 72 -12.69 16.56 -2.08
CA LEU A 72 -13.83 16.20 -1.23
C LEU A 72 -14.99 15.62 -2.05
N VAL A 73 -15.42 16.32 -3.10
CA VAL A 73 -16.52 15.86 -3.97
C VAL A 73 -16.17 14.52 -4.62
N ALA A 74 -14.95 14.40 -5.15
CA ALA A 74 -14.51 13.22 -5.87
C ALA A 74 -14.35 11.97 -4.99
N PHE A 75 -13.93 12.11 -3.72
CA PHE A 75 -13.47 10.96 -2.92
C PHE A 75 -14.11 10.78 -1.54
N TYR A 76 -14.96 11.69 -1.04
CA TYR A 76 -15.72 11.49 0.20
C TYR A 76 -16.49 10.14 0.29
N PRO A 77 -16.58 9.48 1.46
CA PRO A 77 -15.89 9.80 2.69
C PRO A 77 -14.46 9.23 2.72
N LEU A 78 -13.48 10.06 3.10
CA LEU A 78 -12.10 9.65 3.41
C LEU A 78 -11.74 10.03 4.85
N ASN A 79 -10.88 9.23 5.49
CA ASN A 79 -10.24 9.63 6.74
C ASN A 79 -9.16 10.71 6.48
N GLY A 80 -8.79 11.49 7.49
CA GLY A 80 -7.89 12.64 7.31
C GLY A 80 -6.53 12.30 6.68
N ARG A 81 -5.97 11.12 7.00
CA ARG A 81 -4.71 10.63 6.39
C ARG A 81 -4.87 10.35 4.89
N ARG A 82 -5.90 9.60 4.50
CA ARG A 82 -6.16 9.30 3.07
C ARG A 82 -6.59 10.54 2.31
N PHE A 83 -7.28 11.48 2.95
CA PHE A 83 -7.61 12.77 2.35
C PHE A 83 -6.36 13.61 2.03
N LEU A 84 -5.43 13.72 2.99
CA LEU A 84 -4.15 14.40 2.76
C LEU A 84 -3.32 13.70 1.67
N GLN A 85 -3.31 12.37 1.68
CA GLN A 85 -2.66 11.57 0.64
C GLN A 85 -3.27 11.83 -0.76
N ALA A 86 -4.61 11.92 -0.85
CA ALA A 86 -5.30 12.25 -2.09
C ALA A 86 -4.95 13.66 -2.59
N LEU A 87 -4.83 14.65 -1.70
CA LEU A 87 -4.36 16.00 -2.06
C LEU A 87 -2.94 15.98 -2.62
N VAL A 88 -2.03 15.22 -2.00
CA VAL A 88 -0.65 15.09 -2.51
C VAL A 88 -0.65 14.49 -3.91
N TYR A 89 -1.40 13.40 -4.15
CA TYR A 89 -1.49 12.80 -5.49
C TYR A 89 -2.16 13.72 -6.51
N PHE A 90 -3.16 14.49 -6.10
CA PHE A 90 -3.80 15.50 -6.94
C PHE A 90 -2.80 16.53 -7.44
N TYR A 91 -2.02 17.13 -6.54
CA TYR A 91 -1.00 18.09 -6.94
C TYR A 91 0.10 17.46 -7.78
N LEU A 92 0.57 16.25 -7.44
CA LEU A 92 1.57 15.54 -8.26
C LEU A 92 1.06 15.29 -9.68
N ALA A 93 -0.18 14.84 -9.84
CA ALA A 93 -0.80 14.63 -11.14
C ALA A 93 -0.93 15.95 -11.90
N ALA A 94 -1.39 17.02 -11.24
CA ALA A 94 -1.52 18.35 -11.83
C ALA A 94 -0.16 18.93 -12.28
N PHE A 95 0.86 18.85 -11.44
CA PHE A 95 2.22 19.33 -11.76
C PHE A 95 2.84 18.53 -12.90
N ALA A 96 2.68 17.20 -12.92
CA ALA A 96 3.23 16.36 -13.98
C ALA A 96 2.53 16.60 -15.32
N MET A 97 1.20 16.67 -15.35
CA MET A 97 0.45 16.96 -16.58
C MET A 97 0.74 18.37 -17.09
N GLY A 98 0.70 19.38 -16.20
CA GLY A 98 1.02 20.76 -16.55
C GLY A 98 2.48 20.93 -17.01
N GLY A 99 3.42 20.28 -16.33
CA GLY A 99 4.84 20.28 -16.70
C GLY A 99 5.10 19.58 -18.03
N ALA A 100 4.45 18.44 -18.30
CA ALA A 100 4.55 17.76 -19.58
C ALA A 100 3.98 18.61 -20.72
N MET A 101 2.85 19.27 -20.50
CA MET A 101 2.26 20.21 -21.46
C MET A 101 3.20 21.38 -21.74
N LEU A 102 3.71 22.05 -20.70
CA LEU A 102 4.65 23.17 -20.84
C LEU A 102 5.96 22.76 -21.50
N GLY A 103 6.53 21.62 -21.13
CA GLY A 103 7.76 21.09 -21.72
C GLY A 103 7.59 20.75 -23.20
N ALA A 104 6.45 20.18 -23.58
CA ALA A 104 6.15 19.87 -24.98
C ALA A 104 5.97 21.14 -25.82
N VAL A 105 5.31 22.18 -25.27
CA VAL A 105 5.22 23.50 -25.92
C VAL A 105 6.62 24.09 -26.14
N TYR A 106 7.48 24.07 -25.11
CA TYR A 106 8.83 24.60 -25.19
C TYR A 106 9.69 23.88 -26.25
N LEU A 107 9.59 22.56 -26.35
CA LEU A 107 10.34 21.77 -27.34
C LEU A 107 9.84 21.94 -28.78
N ALA A 108 8.55 22.25 -28.98
CA ALA A 108 7.95 22.33 -30.30
C ALA A 108 8.04 23.72 -30.94
N ASP A 109 7.89 24.79 -30.15
CA ASP A 109 7.71 26.14 -30.71
C ASP A 109 9.00 26.97 -30.82
N GLY A 110 10.15 26.52 -30.29
CA GLY A 110 11.51 26.99 -30.65
C GLY A 110 11.89 28.46 -30.36
N GLU A 111 10.94 29.38 -30.24
CA GLU A 111 11.14 30.80 -29.94
C GLU A 111 10.48 31.16 -28.61
N ALA A 112 11.21 31.96 -27.83
CA ALA A 112 10.96 32.28 -26.43
C ALA A 112 9.47 32.54 -26.12
N ALA A 113 8.86 31.60 -25.39
CA ALA A 113 7.69 31.88 -24.58
C ALA A 113 8.08 33.00 -23.60
N THR A 114 7.69 34.24 -23.91
CA THR A 114 7.98 35.40 -23.07
C THR A 114 7.24 35.23 -21.74
N PRO A 115 7.94 35.27 -20.60
CA PRO A 115 7.31 35.12 -19.30
C PRO A 115 6.61 36.44 -18.94
N VAL A 116 5.29 36.49 -19.06
CA VAL A 116 4.50 37.57 -18.44
C VAL A 116 4.28 37.20 -16.97
N MET A 117 4.75 38.06 -16.08
CA MET A 117 4.52 37.97 -14.63
C MET A 117 3.06 37.73 -14.30
N GLY A 118 2.78 36.79 -13.39
CA GLY A 118 1.44 36.55 -12.84
C GLY A 118 0.90 35.12 -12.96
N GLY A 119 1.67 34.17 -13.49
CA GLY A 119 1.26 32.76 -13.54
C GLY A 119 0.29 32.41 -14.67
N THR A 120 -0.02 33.37 -15.55
CA THR A 120 -0.73 33.15 -16.81
C THR A 120 0.29 32.80 -17.89
N LEU A 121 0.84 31.58 -17.82
CA LEU A 121 1.70 31.04 -18.88
C LEU A 121 0.87 30.86 -20.16
N VAL A 122 1.23 31.63 -21.18
CA VAL A 122 1.01 31.37 -22.61
C VAL A 122 -0.43 31.00 -22.98
N LEU A 123 -1.32 31.97 -22.90
CA LEU A 123 -2.46 31.99 -23.81
C LEU A 123 -2.33 33.25 -24.65
N VAL A 124 -2.25 33.10 -25.97
CA VAL A 124 -3.21 33.74 -26.87
C VAL A 124 -3.04 33.26 -28.33
N HIS A 125 -1.92 32.68 -28.78
CA HIS A 125 -1.80 32.43 -30.23
C HIS A 125 -1.99 31.00 -30.77
N ASN A 126 -1.98 29.92 -29.99
CA ASN A 126 -2.31 28.56 -30.51
C ASN A 126 -2.43 27.48 -29.41
N ILE A 127 -3.49 27.49 -28.58
CA ILE A 127 -3.84 26.25 -27.86
C ILE A 127 -4.41 25.28 -28.89
N ARG A 128 -3.54 24.49 -29.51
CA ARG A 128 -3.96 23.39 -30.36
C ARG A 128 -4.47 22.25 -29.46
N TYR A 129 -5.58 21.62 -29.85
CA TYR A 129 -6.11 20.41 -29.22
C TYR A 129 -5.06 19.30 -29.05
N THR A 130 -3.96 19.36 -29.80
CA THR A 130 -2.80 18.47 -29.68
C THR A 130 -2.15 18.49 -28.29
N TRP A 131 -2.24 19.59 -27.53
CA TRP A 131 -1.68 19.67 -26.18
C TRP A 131 -2.48 18.86 -25.14
N LEU A 132 -3.79 18.68 -25.37
CA LEU A 132 -4.61 17.76 -24.58
C LEU A 132 -4.13 16.31 -24.74
N LEU A 133 -3.66 15.93 -25.92
CA LEU A 133 -3.12 14.58 -26.16
C LEU A 133 -1.87 14.32 -25.31
N VAL A 134 -1.01 15.33 -25.12
CA VAL A 134 0.17 15.24 -24.24
C VAL A 134 -0.24 15.06 -22.78
N ALA A 135 -1.23 15.83 -22.32
CA ALA A 135 -1.76 15.70 -20.97
C ALA A 135 -2.40 14.31 -20.74
N VAL A 136 -3.18 13.81 -21.70
CA VAL A 136 -3.76 12.45 -21.68
C VAL A 136 -2.65 11.39 -21.65
N ALA A 137 -1.61 11.53 -22.47
CA ALA A 137 -0.47 10.60 -22.49
C ALA A 137 0.28 10.60 -21.15
N ALA A 138 0.54 11.79 -20.58
CA ALA A 138 1.16 11.93 -19.26
C ALA A 138 0.28 11.33 -18.15
N ALA A 139 -1.04 11.55 -18.20
CA ALA A 139 -2.00 10.97 -17.28
C ALA A 139 -2.00 9.44 -17.34
N GLY A 140 -2.01 8.88 -18.55
CA GLY A 140 -1.94 7.44 -18.78
C GLY A 140 -0.61 6.85 -18.30
N MET A 141 0.52 7.50 -18.61
CA MET A 141 1.85 7.08 -18.16
C MET A 141 1.95 7.07 -16.63
N LEU A 142 1.53 8.15 -15.96
CA LEU A 142 1.50 8.22 -14.50
C LEU A 142 0.58 7.17 -13.89
N ALA A 143 -0.59 6.93 -14.48
CA ALA A 143 -1.52 5.92 -13.98
C ALA A 143 -0.95 4.51 -14.10
N VAL A 144 -0.29 4.16 -15.21
CA VAL A 144 0.25 2.81 -15.45
C VAL A 144 1.55 2.59 -14.66
N PHE A 145 2.54 3.46 -14.84
CA PHE A 145 3.85 3.29 -14.21
C PHE A 145 3.86 3.69 -12.74
N GLY A 146 3.12 4.75 -12.39
CA GLY A 146 3.01 5.22 -11.01
C GLY A 146 2.35 4.19 -10.11
N THR A 147 1.26 3.54 -10.55
CA THR A 147 0.61 2.49 -9.75
C THR A 147 1.47 1.24 -9.60
N GLY A 148 2.22 0.84 -10.64
CA GLY A 148 3.17 -0.27 -10.58
C GLY A 148 4.32 -0.02 -9.61
N TRP A 149 4.89 1.18 -9.63
CA TRP A 149 5.97 1.58 -8.73
C TRP A 149 5.50 1.76 -7.28
N LEU A 150 4.33 2.37 -7.07
CA LEU A 150 3.75 2.55 -5.73
C LEU A 150 3.38 1.21 -5.08
N LYS A 151 2.85 0.25 -5.85
CA LYS A 151 2.66 -1.12 -5.36
C LYS A 151 4.02 -1.69 -4.94
N LYS A 152 5.06 -1.63 -5.75
CA LYS A 152 6.37 -2.19 -5.38
C LYS A 152 6.93 -1.59 -4.06
N ASN A 153 6.73 -0.29 -3.81
CA ASN A 153 7.27 0.41 -2.63
C ASN A 153 6.38 0.33 -1.38
N PHE A 154 5.05 0.33 -1.52
CA PHE A 154 4.12 0.16 -0.39
C PHE A 154 4.24 -1.23 0.24
N TRP A 155 4.46 -2.25 -0.58
CA TRP A 155 4.69 -3.59 -0.09
C TRP A 155 5.90 -3.60 0.85
N GLN A 156 7.03 -2.95 0.51
CA GLN A 156 8.22 -2.93 1.38
C GLN A 156 8.00 -2.38 2.81
N GLN A 157 7.04 -1.46 3.02
CA GLN A 157 6.71 -0.94 4.35
C GLN A 157 5.65 -1.78 5.09
N VAL A 158 4.74 -2.45 4.37
CA VAL A 158 3.77 -3.40 4.93
C VAL A 158 4.39 -4.78 5.18
N LEU A 159 5.54 -5.09 4.56
CA LEU A 159 6.21 -6.37 4.71
C LEU A 159 6.63 -6.62 6.16
N ARG A 160 6.84 -5.64 7.05
CA ARG A 160 7.29 -5.89 8.43
C ARG A 160 6.26 -5.42 9.45
N LEU A 161 5.53 -6.37 10.03
CA LEU A 161 4.45 -6.08 10.97
C LEU A 161 4.78 -6.60 12.38
N PRO A 162 4.46 -5.85 13.45
CA PRO A 162 4.45 -6.39 14.79
C PRO A 162 3.37 -7.48 14.92
N VAL A 163 3.76 -8.62 15.47
CA VAL A 163 2.89 -9.76 15.74
C VAL A 163 3.02 -10.14 17.21
N ILE A 164 1.88 -10.39 17.86
CA ILE A 164 1.80 -10.92 19.21
C ILE A 164 1.29 -12.35 19.10
N ILE A 165 2.05 -13.30 19.65
CA ILE A 165 1.68 -14.72 19.69
C ILE A 165 1.45 -15.11 21.14
N THR A 166 0.33 -15.79 21.40
CA THR A 166 -0.08 -16.22 22.74
C THR A 166 -0.08 -17.75 22.84
N PHE A 167 0.60 -18.28 23.85
CA PHE A 167 0.57 -19.69 24.24
C PHE A 167 0.35 -19.83 25.75
N ALA A 168 -0.62 -20.63 26.15
CA ALA A 168 -0.97 -20.89 27.55
C ALA A 168 -1.11 -19.60 28.38
N GLY A 169 -1.74 -18.57 27.78
CA GLY A 169 -1.93 -17.25 28.41
C GLY A 169 -0.70 -16.34 28.47
N ARG A 170 0.49 -16.82 28.06
CA ARG A 170 1.71 -16.00 27.96
C ARG A 170 1.88 -15.48 26.54
N GLN A 171 2.33 -14.23 26.41
CA GLN A 171 2.43 -13.54 25.12
C GLN A 171 3.87 -13.17 24.77
N ARG A 172 4.17 -13.15 23.47
CA ARG A 172 5.43 -12.64 22.94
C ARG A 172 5.17 -11.76 21.73
N ALA A 173 5.66 -10.53 21.80
CA ALA A 173 5.69 -9.60 20.67
C ALA A 173 6.98 -9.77 19.86
N LEU A 174 6.87 -9.83 18.54
CA LEU A 174 7.98 -9.93 17.61
C LEU A 174 7.65 -9.22 16.29
N LYS A 175 8.67 -8.90 15.49
CA LYS A 175 8.47 -8.40 14.12
C LYS A 175 8.42 -9.57 13.16
N ALA A 176 7.41 -9.61 12.31
CA ALA A 176 7.26 -10.63 11.28
C ALA A 176 7.35 -10.00 9.88
N LEU A 177 7.95 -10.73 8.94
CA LEU A 177 7.98 -10.40 7.53
C LEU A 177 6.78 -11.05 6.83
N VAL A 178 5.97 -10.32 6.07
CA VAL A 178 4.98 -10.89 5.15
C VAL A 178 5.74 -11.50 3.99
N ASP A 179 5.87 -12.81 3.95
CA ASP A 179 6.70 -13.47 2.95
C ASP A 179 5.84 -14.03 1.82
N THR A 180 5.91 -13.41 0.65
CA THR A 180 5.20 -13.89 -0.55
C THR A 180 5.68 -15.26 -1.03
N GLY A 181 6.88 -15.70 -0.63
CA GLY A 181 7.39 -17.04 -0.91
C GLY A 181 6.88 -18.11 0.05
N ASN A 182 6.35 -17.72 1.21
CA ASN A 182 5.79 -18.66 2.17
C ASN A 182 4.42 -19.15 1.70
N SER A 183 4.40 -20.37 1.16
CA SER A 183 3.20 -21.11 0.75
C SER A 183 2.83 -22.24 1.71
N LEU A 184 3.46 -22.30 2.89
CA LEU A 184 3.29 -23.39 3.83
C LEU A 184 1.88 -23.40 4.43
N ARG A 185 1.24 -24.56 4.35
CA ARG A 185 -0.11 -24.82 4.87
C ARG A 185 -0.12 -26.02 5.80
N ASP A 186 -1.01 -25.99 6.78
CA ASP A 186 -1.31 -27.16 7.60
C ASP A 186 -1.89 -28.27 6.70
N PRO A 187 -1.29 -29.47 6.64
CA PRO A 187 -1.69 -30.52 5.71
C PRO A 187 -3.14 -30.98 5.92
N PHE A 188 -3.67 -30.89 7.14
CA PHE A 188 -5.03 -31.35 7.43
C PHE A 188 -6.08 -30.25 7.28
N THR A 189 -5.77 -29.02 7.68
CA THR A 189 -6.75 -27.91 7.64
C THR A 189 -6.60 -27.01 6.42
N GLN A 190 -5.50 -27.13 5.68
CA GLN A 190 -5.09 -26.25 4.58
C GLN A 190 -4.98 -24.77 4.96
N ARG A 191 -4.97 -24.49 6.27
CA ARG A 191 -4.85 -23.14 6.80
C ARG A 191 -3.40 -22.64 6.69
N PRO A 192 -3.19 -21.33 6.47
CA PRO A 192 -1.86 -20.77 6.37
C PRO A 192 -1.01 -20.99 7.64
N VAL A 193 0.30 -21.11 7.47
CA VAL A 193 1.26 -21.27 8.58
C VAL A 193 2.14 -20.02 8.71
N ILE A 194 2.30 -19.56 9.95
CA ILE A 194 3.30 -18.55 10.32
C ILE A 194 4.57 -19.28 10.74
N ILE A 195 5.70 -18.99 10.10
CA ILE A 195 6.99 -19.57 10.50
C ILE A 195 7.64 -18.64 11.51
N VAL A 196 8.11 -19.14 12.65
CA VAL A 196 8.69 -18.32 13.72
C VAL A 196 9.97 -18.94 14.23
N GLU A 197 10.98 -18.10 14.48
CA GLU A 197 12.23 -18.55 15.08
C GLU A 197 11.99 -19.15 16.47
N TYR A 198 12.57 -20.31 16.72
CA TYR A 198 12.58 -20.98 18.02
C TYR A 198 13.13 -20.06 19.12
N SER A 199 14.22 -19.36 18.83
CA SER A 199 14.85 -18.44 19.78
C SER A 199 13.91 -17.33 20.25
N ALA A 200 12.94 -16.91 19.41
CA ALA A 200 11.96 -15.88 19.74
C ALA A 200 10.86 -16.40 20.68
N LEU A 201 10.48 -17.67 20.53
CA LEU A 201 9.40 -18.32 21.28
C LEU A 201 9.85 -19.12 22.49
N LYS A 202 11.16 -19.40 22.65
CA LYS A 202 11.72 -20.24 23.73
C LYS A 202 11.07 -20.06 25.11
N GLY A 203 10.82 -18.82 25.55
CA GLY A 203 10.21 -18.53 26.86
C GLY A 203 8.71 -18.83 27.00
N LEU A 204 8.03 -19.19 25.90
CA LEU A 204 6.63 -19.59 25.84
C LEU A 204 6.44 -21.10 25.69
N LEU A 205 7.50 -21.86 25.43
CA LEU A 205 7.44 -23.27 25.09
C LEU A 205 7.67 -24.17 26.32
N PRO A 206 7.16 -25.41 26.32
CA PRO A 206 7.50 -26.42 27.33
C PRO A 206 8.99 -26.78 27.34
N GLU A 207 9.47 -27.25 28.49
CA GLU A 207 10.88 -27.65 28.68
C GLU A 207 11.29 -28.78 27.72
N GLU A 208 10.37 -29.67 27.38
CA GLU A 208 10.59 -30.76 26.44
C GLU A 208 10.96 -30.21 25.05
N ILE A 209 10.21 -29.21 24.55
CA ILE A 209 10.53 -28.58 23.25
C ILE A 209 11.87 -27.86 23.33
N ILE A 210 12.12 -27.17 24.43
CA ILE A 210 13.39 -26.45 24.64
C ILE A 210 14.58 -27.40 24.60
N LYS A 211 14.47 -28.58 25.23
CA LYS A 211 15.54 -29.58 25.26
C LYS A 211 15.90 -30.09 23.86
N HIS A 212 14.89 -30.44 23.05
CA HIS A 212 15.10 -30.96 21.69
C HIS A 212 15.59 -29.89 20.70
N TYR A 213 15.20 -28.62 20.85
CA TYR A 213 15.61 -27.55 19.94
C TYR A 213 16.93 -26.86 20.34
N SER A 214 17.43 -27.09 21.56
CA SER A 214 18.70 -26.51 22.03
C SER A 214 19.93 -27.37 21.73
N SER A 215 19.77 -28.62 21.28
CA SER A 215 20.89 -29.47 20.82
C SER A 215 21.50 -28.92 19.52
N GLN A 216 22.67 -29.42 19.09
CA GLN A 216 23.26 -29.08 17.78
C GLN A 216 22.71 -29.93 16.62
N GLU A 217 22.19 -31.11 16.90
CA GLU A 217 21.61 -32.01 15.90
C GLU A 217 20.20 -31.57 15.48
N GLU A 218 19.75 -32.02 14.30
CA GLU A 218 18.35 -31.81 13.90
C GLU A 218 17.42 -32.37 14.98
N PRO A 219 16.35 -31.64 15.34
CA PRO A 219 15.44 -32.10 16.37
C PRO A 219 14.78 -33.40 15.90
N ASP A 220 14.82 -34.43 16.74
CA ASP A 220 14.03 -35.63 16.52
C ASP A 220 12.57 -35.34 16.89
N LEU A 221 11.77 -35.03 15.87
CA LEU A 221 10.36 -34.70 16.02
C LEU A 221 9.54 -35.89 16.53
N GLU A 222 9.94 -37.13 16.24
CA GLU A 222 9.19 -38.32 16.63
C GLU A 222 9.27 -38.54 18.16
N SER A 223 10.48 -38.49 18.73
CA SER A 223 10.65 -38.62 20.18
C SER A 223 10.05 -37.43 20.94
N LEU A 224 10.09 -36.23 20.36
CA LEU A 224 9.44 -35.05 20.92
C LEU A 224 7.91 -35.19 20.99
N ILE A 225 7.27 -35.72 19.92
CA ILE A 225 5.82 -35.96 19.94
C ILE A 225 5.47 -37.01 21.00
N LYS A 226 6.27 -38.09 21.12
CA LYS A 226 6.07 -39.13 22.14
C LYS A 226 6.19 -38.57 23.56
N SER A 227 7.19 -37.72 23.83
CA SER A 227 7.39 -37.14 25.17
C SER A 227 6.28 -36.16 25.56
N LEU A 228 5.70 -35.45 24.60
CA LEU A 228 4.61 -34.51 24.82
C LEU A 228 3.22 -35.13 24.75
N ALA A 229 3.07 -36.40 24.37
CA ALA A 229 1.78 -37.06 24.16
C ALA A 229 0.87 -37.06 25.41
N SER A 230 1.46 -37.10 26.60
CA SER A 230 0.77 -37.05 27.89
C SER A 230 0.58 -35.63 28.44
N SER A 231 1.08 -34.61 27.74
CA SER A 231 0.98 -33.21 28.15
C SER A 231 -0.25 -32.51 27.55
N PRO A 232 -0.72 -31.39 28.12
CA PRO A 232 -1.75 -30.54 27.51
C PRO A 232 -1.35 -30.00 26.12
N TRP A 233 -0.05 -30.02 25.78
CA TRP A 233 0.48 -29.55 24.50
C TRP A 233 0.28 -30.56 23.36
N ALA A 234 -0.01 -31.83 23.66
CA ALA A 234 -0.24 -32.87 22.64
C ALA A 234 -1.25 -32.43 21.57
N THR A 235 -2.35 -31.79 21.98
CA THR A 235 -3.43 -31.33 21.09
C THR A 235 -3.07 -30.12 20.22
N ARG A 236 -1.89 -29.51 20.46
CA ARG A 236 -1.40 -28.33 19.74
C ARG A 236 -0.34 -28.68 18.70
N LEU A 237 0.24 -29.88 18.77
CA LEU A 237 1.33 -30.29 17.90
C LEU A 237 0.80 -30.76 16.55
N ARG A 238 1.48 -30.35 15.48
CA ARG A 238 1.31 -30.87 14.13
C ARG A 238 2.66 -30.98 13.45
N LEU A 239 2.78 -31.94 12.53
CA LEU A 239 3.92 -32.03 11.64
C LEU A 239 3.60 -31.29 10.34
N LEU A 240 4.47 -30.36 9.95
CA LEU A 240 4.29 -29.49 8.80
C LEU A 240 5.35 -29.81 7.75
N PRO A 241 5.01 -30.54 6.67
CA PRO A 241 5.93 -30.78 5.58
C PRO A 241 6.19 -29.48 4.81
N TYR A 242 7.45 -29.18 4.53
CA TYR A 242 7.84 -28.00 3.76
C TYR A 242 8.92 -28.32 2.73
N HIS A 243 9.02 -27.43 1.76
CA HIS A 243 10.06 -27.44 0.74
C HIS A 243 10.80 -26.11 0.78
N SER A 244 12.13 -26.15 0.71
CA SER A 244 12.97 -24.97 0.63
C SER A 244 14.12 -25.18 -0.36
N LEU A 245 14.81 -24.09 -0.72
CA LEU A 245 16.02 -24.18 -1.54
C LEU A 245 17.08 -24.96 -0.75
N GLY A 246 17.40 -26.17 -1.22
CA GLY A 246 18.35 -27.09 -0.58
C GLY A 246 17.72 -28.20 0.26
N GLN A 247 16.41 -28.17 0.53
CA GLN A 247 15.73 -29.22 1.30
C GLN A 247 14.37 -29.57 0.68
N SER A 248 14.31 -30.73 0.02
CA SER A 248 13.11 -31.20 -0.70
C SER A 248 12.12 -31.97 0.18
N HIS A 249 12.50 -32.41 1.38
CA HIS A 249 11.63 -33.18 2.27
C HIS A 249 11.81 -32.71 3.73
N GLY A 250 11.61 -31.41 3.97
CA GLY A 250 11.75 -30.83 5.30
C GLY A 250 10.49 -31.03 6.15
N MET A 251 10.67 -31.14 7.47
CA MET A 251 9.58 -31.20 8.44
C MET A 251 9.75 -30.12 9.52
N LEU A 252 8.69 -29.36 9.79
CA LEU A 252 8.63 -28.41 10.92
C LEU A 252 7.63 -28.88 11.97
N LEU A 253 7.95 -28.60 13.22
CA LEU A 253 6.96 -28.70 14.29
C LEU A 253 6.02 -27.50 14.23
N GLY A 254 4.76 -27.76 13.93
CA GLY A 254 3.66 -26.82 14.04
C GLY A 254 3.07 -26.82 15.44
N LEU A 255 2.85 -25.63 16.00
CA LEU A 255 2.20 -25.41 17.28
C LEU A 255 0.96 -24.55 17.07
N ARG A 256 -0.19 -24.98 17.61
CA ARG A 256 -1.42 -24.19 17.61
C ARG A 256 -1.39 -23.18 18.77
N PRO A 257 -1.25 -21.87 18.50
CA PRO A 257 -1.36 -20.83 19.53
C PRO A 257 -2.80 -20.68 20.02
N ASP A 258 -2.97 -20.04 21.16
CA ASP A 258 -4.29 -19.60 21.62
C ASP A 258 -4.80 -18.45 20.76
N GLU A 259 -3.89 -17.57 20.36
CA GLU A 259 -4.20 -16.36 19.61
C GLU A 259 -2.96 -15.84 18.89
N VAL A 260 -3.18 -15.28 17.70
CA VAL A 260 -2.21 -14.42 17.03
C VAL A 260 -2.85 -13.07 16.72
N ILE A 261 -2.18 -11.98 17.08
CA ILE A 261 -2.60 -10.61 16.77
C ILE A 261 -1.55 -9.99 15.85
N VAL A 262 -1.97 -9.54 14.68
CA VAL A 262 -1.14 -8.77 13.76
C VAL A 262 -1.51 -7.29 13.89
N ILE A 263 -0.51 -6.45 14.19
CA ILE A 263 -0.71 -5.02 14.37
C ILE A 263 -0.37 -4.32 13.05
N THR A 264 -1.34 -3.63 12.48
CA THR A 264 -1.15 -2.79 11.29
C THR A 264 -1.31 -1.32 11.67
N ASN A 265 -0.91 -0.40 10.78
CA ASN A 265 -1.05 1.04 11.02
C ASN A 265 -2.51 1.51 11.19
N GLU A 266 -3.48 0.73 10.73
CA GLU A 266 -4.90 1.08 10.75
C GLU A 266 -5.70 0.32 11.83
N ARG A 267 -5.31 -0.92 12.15
CA ARG A 267 -6.08 -1.80 13.05
C ARG A 267 -5.25 -2.96 13.62
N MET A 268 -5.75 -3.55 14.70
CA MET A 268 -5.29 -4.84 15.20
C MET A 268 -6.13 -5.96 14.62
N ILE A 269 -5.47 -6.93 13.99
CA ILE A 269 -6.11 -8.06 13.33
C ILE A 269 -5.93 -9.29 14.20
N ARG A 270 -7.03 -9.79 14.77
CA ARG A 270 -7.05 -11.03 15.53
C ARG A 270 -7.23 -12.21 14.59
N ILE A 271 -6.21 -13.05 14.48
CA ILE A 271 -6.23 -14.28 13.69
C ILE A 271 -6.45 -15.43 14.65
N LYS A 272 -7.66 -16.00 14.55
CA LYS A 272 -7.96 -17.29 15.14
C LYS A 272 -7.55 -18.38 14.15
N ASP A 273 -7.31 -19.59 14.63
CA ASP A 273 -7.17 -20.74 13.75
C ASP A 273 -5.97 -20.67 12.78
N VAL A 274 -4.77 -20.41 13.31
CA VAL A 274 -3.51 -20.42 12.53
C VAL A 274 -2.52 -21.38 13.17
N MET A 275 -1.60 -21.95 12.38
CA MET A 275 -0.50 -22.76 12.90
C MET A 275 0.79 -21.95 12.92
N VAL A 276 1.58 -22.12 13.98
CA VAL A 276 2.92 -21.53 14.11
C VAL A 276 3.96 -22.62 13.89
N GLY A 277 4.66 -22.60 12.77
CA GLY A 277 5.78 -23.49 12.47
C GLY A 277 7.06 -23.02 13.16
N LEU A 278 7.70 -23.89 13.93
CA LEU A 278 8.88 -23.58 14.72
C LEU A 278 10.16 -23.80 13.90
N TYR A 279 10.78 -22.71 13.45
CA TYR A 279 12.04 -22.74 12.70
C TYR A 279 13.23 -22.60 13.63
N ARG A 280 14.21 -23.50 13.52
CA ARG A 280 15.33 -23.57 14.47
C ARG A 280 16.34 -22.44 14.29
N GLU A 281 16.63 -22.09 13.04
CA GLU A 281 17.67 -21.12 12.70
C GLU A 281 17.14 -19.67 12.69
N ARG A 282 17.99 -18.72 12.29
CA ARG A 282 17.60 -17.32 12.10
C ARG A 282 17.02 -17.11 10.72
N LEU A 283 15.90 -16.40 10.65
CA LEU A 283 15.26 -16.01 9.39
C LEU A 283 15.89 -14.74 8.82
N SER A 284 16.33 -13.82 9.69
CA SER A 284 17.02 -12.60 9.30
C SER A 284 18.45 -12.60 9.86
N PRO A 285 19.50 -12.57 9.01
CA PRO A 285 20.89 -12.43 9.48
C PRO A 285 21.08 -11.20 10.37
N GLU A 286 20.46 -10.08 9.99
CA GLU A 286 20.47 -8.81 10.73
C GLU A 286 19.47 -8.73 11.90
N GLY A 287 18.63 -9.76 12.11
CA GLY A 287 17.62 -9.77 13.17
C GLY A 287 16.45 -8.78 13.00
N ASN A 288 16.22 -8.26 11.79
CA ASN A 288 15.19 -7.27 11.48
C ASN A 288 13.75 -7.79 11.67
N TYR A 289 13.57 -9.11 11.54
CA TYR A 289 12.34 -9.85 11.77
C TYR A 289 12.68 -11.25 12.27
N ARG A 290 11.74 -11.90 12.96
CA ARG A 290 11.91 -13.23 13.56
C ARG A 290 10.74 -14.18 13.27
N ALA A 291 9.92 -13.81 12.30
CA ALA A 291 8.82 -14.63 11.81
C ALA A 291 8.51 -14.31 10.35
N LEU A 292 7.92 -15.27 9.63
CA LEU A 292 7.36 -15.13 8.29
C LEU A 292 5.85 -15.32 8.36
N LEU A 293 5.09 -14.29 8.02
CA LEU A 293 3.64 -14.34 7.84
C LEU A 293 3.30 -14.82 6.43
N HIS A 294 2.40 -15.78 6.32
CA HIS A 294 1.80 -16.14 5.05
C HIS A 294 0.91 -14.99 4.53
N PRO A 295 0.98 -14.60 3.24
CA PRO A 295 0.30 -13.42 2.69
C PRO A 295 -1.23 -13.48 2.84
N ASP A 296 -1.83 -14.66 2.65
CA ASP A 296 -3.28 -14.88 2.78
C ASP A 296 -3.86 -14.49 4.15
N LEU A 297 -3.06 -14.51 5.22
CA LEU A 297 -3.50 -14.13 6.56
C LEU A 297 -3.97 -12.66 6.62
N LEU A 298 -3.35 -11.79 5.82
CA LEU A 298 -3.73 -10.40 5.69
C LEU A 298 -4.93 -10.23 4.75
N GLN A 299 -5.05 -11.03 3.69
CA GLN A 299 -6.18 -10.96 2.76
C GLN A 299 -7.50 -11.41 3.42
N ILE A 300 -7.49 -12.58 4.07
CA ILE A 300 -8.65 -13.17 4.75
C ILE A 300 -9.21 -12.21 5.82
N SER A 301 -8.34 -11.44 6.47
CA SER A 301 -8.75 -10.47 7.50
C SER A 301 -9.11 -9.09 6.94
N MET A 302 -8.61 -8.70 5.77
CA MET A 302 -8.89 -7.41 5.11
C MET A 302 -10.17 -7.41 4.27
N GLY A 303 -10.84 -8.55 4.09
CA GLY A 303 -12.10 -8.61 3.34
C GLY A 303 -11.93 -8.26 1.87
N LEU A 304 -10.79 -8.67 1.30
CA LEU A 304 -10.51 -8.65 -0.14
C LEU A 304 -10.65 -10.05 -0.71
#